data_AF-A0A2M6ZTQ8-F1
#
_entry.id   AF-A0A2M6ZTQ8-F1
#
_cell.length_a   1.000
_cell.length_b   1.000
_cell.length_c   1.000
_cell.angle_alpha   90.00
_cell.angle_beta   90.00
_cell.angle_gamma   90.00
#
_symmetry.space_group_name_H-M   'P 1'
#
loop_
_entity.id
_entity.type
_entity.pdbx_description
1 polymer ?
#
loop_
_entity_poly.entity_id
_entity_poly.type
_entity_poly.pdbx_seq_one_letter_code
_entity_poly.pdbx_strand_id
1 'polypeptide(L)'
;MLKQLEELRREALSELNQVSELEELESWRVHHLGKKSKLTQILRSLATIPLEERKKVGAQANEIKRALESGLVEKKKFLEEIHLATSLEREGLDVTLP
;
A
#
# COMPACT_ATOMS: atom_id res chain seq x y z
N MET A 1 14.50 10.52 11.61
CA MET A 1 14.35 9.94 10.27
C MET A 1 14.00 8.45 10.29
N LEU A 2 14.84 7.56 10.83
CA LEU A 2 14.52 6.11 10.86
C LEU A 2 13.24 5.79 11.64
N LYS A 3 13.09 6.35 12.85
CA LYS A 3 11.84 6.20 13.65
C LYS A 3 10.59 6.69 12.91
N GLN A 4 10.68 7.79 12.17
CA GLN A 4 9.55 8.32 11.39
C GLN A 4 9.16 7.40 10.24
N LEU A 5 10.14 6.75 9.60
CA LEU A 5 9.89 5.72 8.57
C LEU A 5 9.12 4.54 9.15
N GLU A 6 9.54 4.09 10.33
CA GLU A 6 8.97 2.94 11.01
C GLU A 6 7.55 3.21 11.54
N GLU A 7 7.33 4.41 12.10
CA GLU A 7 5.99 4.89 12.47
C GLU A 7 5.07 4.97 11.25
N LEU A 8 5.56 5.55 10.15
CA LEU A 8 4.80 5.65 8.91
C LEU A 8 4.45 4.27 8.36
N ARG A 9 5.39 3.32 8.38
CA ARG A 9 5.12 1.93 8.01
C ARG A 9 4.00 1.35 8.86
N ARG A 10 4.02 1.59 10.17
CA ARG A 10 3.03 1.06 11.11
C ARG A 10 1.66 1.72 10.93
N GLU A 11 1.61 3.04 10.78
CA GLU A 11 0.39 3.80 10.44
C GLU A 11 -0.21 3.27 9.13
N ALA A 12 0.61 3.22 8.08
CA ALA A 12 0.17 2.78 6.77
C ALA A 12 -0.35 1.34 6.81
N LEU A 13 0.35 0.39 7.46
CA LEU A 13 -0.15 -0.98 7.61
C LEU A 13 -1.43 -1.06 8.45
N SER A 14 -1.56 -0.23 9.48
CA SER A 14 -2.78 -0.17 10.30
C SER A 14 -3.97 0.30 9.48
N GLU A 15 -3.80 1.39 8.73
CA GLU A 15 -4.85 1.91 7.84
C GLU A 15 -5.17 0.90 6.73
N LEU A 16 -4.17 0.26 6.12
CA LEU A 16 -4.37 -0.77 5.09
C LEU A 16 -5.22 -1.95 5.60
N ASN A 17 -5.10 -2.30 6.88
CA ASN A 17 -5.93 -3.32 7.50
C ASN A 17 -7.37 -2.87 7.70
N GLN A 18 -7.58 -1.58 8.01
CA GLN A 18 -8.92 -0.99 8.17
C GLN A 18 -9.64 -0.77 6.84
N VAL A 19 -8.89 -0.61 5.74
CA VAL A 19 -9.44 -0.51 4.39
C VAL A 19 -10.32 -1.73 4.10
N SER A 20 -11.57 -1.45 3.77
CA SER A 20 -12.58 -2.46 3.46
C SER A 20 -13.12 -2.35 2.03
N GLU A 21 -12.86 -1.21 1.37
CA GLU A 21 -13.29 -0.96 0.00
C GLU A 21 -12.13 -0.57 -0.93
N LEU A 22 -12.31 -0.80 -2.23
CA LEU A 22 -11.33 -0.42 -3.26
C LEU A 22 -11.08 1.09 -3.31
N GLU A 23 -12.10 1.90 -3.01
CA GLU A 23 -12.01 3.37 -3.02
C GLU A 23 -11.16 3.90 -1.84
N GLU A 24 -11.32 3.29 -0.66
CA GLU A 24 -10.48 3.53 0.51
C GLU A 24 -9.03 3.10 0.27
N LEU A 25 -8.83 1.96 -0.41
CA LEU A 25 -7.51 1.45 -0.77
C LEU A 25 -6.75 2.42 -1.68
N GLU A 26 -7.43 2.98 -2.66
CA GLU A 26 -6.85 3.96 -3.58
C GLU A 26 -6.55 5.28 -2.86
N SER A 27 -7.44 5.73 -1.97
CA SER A 27 -7.22 6.90 -1.13
C SER A 27 -5.99 6.74 -0.24
N TRP A 28 -5.85 5.57 0.41
CA TRP A 28 -4.69 5.20 1.20
C TRP A 28 -3.41 5.21 0.35
N ARG A 29 -3.45 4.66 -0.86
CA ARG A 29 -2.32 4.65 -1.80
C ARG A 29 -1.85 6.07 -2.09
N VAL A 30 -2.77 6.97 -2.41
CA VAL A 30 -2.43 8.36 -2.72
C VAL A 30 -1.89 9.08 -1.48
N HIS A 31 -2.40 8.78 -0.29
CA HIS A 31 -1.94 9.38 0.96
C HIS A 31 -0.50 8.96 1.34
N HIS A 32 -0.20 7.65 1.27
CA HIS A 32 1.06 7.08 1.75
C HIS A 32 2.12 6.86 0.66
N LEU A 33 1.70 6.54 -0.57
CA LEU A 33 2.60 6.31 -1.73
C LEU A 33 2.55 7.46 -2.74
N GLY A 34 1.67 8.45 -2.57
CA GLY A 34 1.56 9.57 -3.50
C GLY A 34 2.71 10.57 -3.44
N LYS A 35 2.68 11.55 -4.37
CA LYS A 35 3.73 12.57 -4.52
C LYS A 35 3.92 13.48 -3.30
N LYS A 36 2.90 13.60 -2.45
CA LYS A 36 2.93 14.40 -1.22
C LYS A 36 3.19 13.57 0.04
N SER A 37 3.41 12.26 -0.10
CA SER A 37 3.58 11.41 1.06
C SER A 37 4.84 11.74 1.85
N LYS A 38 4.79 11.48 3.16
CA LYS A 38 5.94 11.58 4.06
C LYS A 38 7.13 10.77 3.52
N LEU A 39 6.89 9.62 2.88
CA LEU A 39 7.93 8.80 2.25
C LEU A 39 8.64 9.54 1.10
N THR A 40 7.88 10.16 0.20
CA THR A 40 8.42 10.98 -0.90
C THR A 40 9.17 12.20 -0.37
N GLN A 41 8.68 12.83 0.70
CA GLN A 41 9.39 13.94 1.36
C GLN A 41 10.74 13.50 1.94
N ILE A 42 10.79 12.32 2.55
CA ILE A 42 12.04 11.75 3.08
C ILE A 42 12.99 11.41 1.93
N LEU A 43 12.51 10.81 0.85
CA LEU A 43 13.32 10.55 -0.34
C LEU A 43 13.89 11.85 -0.96
N ARG A 44 13.16 12.97 -0.90
CA ARG A 44 13.67 14.27 -1.36
C ARG A 44 14.68 14.86 -0.39
N SER A 45 14.49 14.71 0.92
CA SER A 45 15.44 15.20 1.92
C SER A 45 16.76 14.40 1.91
N LEU A 46 16.76 13.14 1.45
CA LEU A 46 17.98 12.33 1.23
C LEU A 46 19.06 13.05 0.39
N ALA A 47 18.66 13.94 -0.52
CA ALA A 47 19.59 14.72 -1.34
C ALA A 47 20.49 15.65 -0.50
N THR A 48 20.02 16.07 0.67
CA THR A 48 20.72 16.99 1.58
C THR A 48 21.61 16.30 2.61
N ILE A 49 21.58 14.95 2.67
CA ILE A 49 22.25 14.16 3.72
C ILE A 49 23.54 13.50 3.17
N PRO A 50 24.59 13.31 4.00
CA PRO A 50 25.81 12.60 3.62
C PRO A 50 25.56 11.18 3.09
N LEU A 51 26.47 10.70 2.23
CA LEU A 51 26.34 9.46 1.47
C LEU A 51 26.12 8.20 2.36
N GLU A 52 26.74 8.17 3.55
CA GLU A 52 26.60 7.06 4.50
C GLU A 52 25.17 6.95 5.05
N GLU A 53 24.60 8.04 5.55
CA GLU A 53 23.23 8.06 6.05
C GLU A 53 22.22 7.93 4.92
N ARG A 54 22.52 8.51 3.75
CA ARG A 54 21.69 8.39 2.55
C ARG A 54 21.48 6.93 2.15
N LYS A 55 22.53 6.10 2.19
CA LYS A 55 22.41 4.67 1.88
C LYS A 55 21.48 3.93 2.85
N LYS A 56 21.64 4.15 4.16
CA LYS A 56 20.81 3.50 5.18
C LYS A 56 19.35 3.93 5.07
N VAL A 57 19.09 5.24 5.08
CA VAL A 57 17.72 5.78 5.05
C VAL A 57 17.06 5.53 3.69
N GLY A 58 17.80 5.63 2.59
CA GLY A 58 17.28 5.35 1.25
C GLY A 58 16.94 3.88 1.02
N ALA A 59 17.77 2.96 1.50
CA ALA A 59 17.46 1.53 1.44
C ALA A 59 16.17 1.22 2.21
N GLN A 60 16.07 1.73 3.44
CA GLN A 60 14.92 1.47 4.30
C GLN A 60 13.64 2.15 3.78
N ALA A 61 13.74 3.34 3.19
CA ALA A 61 12.61 4.01 2.55
C ALA A 61 12.10 3.23 1.34
N ASN A 62 13.01 2.72 0.50
CA ASN A 62 12.64 1.86 -0.63
C ASN A 62 12.06 0.52 -0.18
N GLU A 63 12.57 -0.06 0.90
CA GLU A 63 12.06 -1.31 1.46
C GLU A 63 10.63 -1.13 1.98
N ILE A 64 10.37 -0.07 2.74
CA ILE A 64 9.02 0.28 3.21
C ILE A 64 8.11 0.56 2.02
N LYS A 65 8.58 1.30 1.00
CA LYS A 65 7.81 1.54 -0.23
C LYS A 65 7.33 0.23 -0.85
N ARG A 66 8.25 -0.72 -1.03
CA ARG A 66 7.96 -2.04 -1.61
C ARG A 66 7.01 -2.84 -0.74
N ALA A 67 7.19 -2.82 0.59
CA ALA A 67 6.30 -3.51 1.51
C ALA A 67 4.86 -2.98 1.44
N LEU A 68 4.71 -1.65 1.38
CA LEU A 68 3.40 -1.00 1.24
C LEU A 68 2.76 -1.27 -0.13
N GLU A 69 3.54 -1.22 -1.21
CA GLU A 69 3.06 -1.58 -2.55
C GLU A 69 2.61 -3.04 -2.63
N SER A 70 3.38 -3.96 -2.05
CA SER A 70 3.02 -5.39 -2.01
C SER A 70 1.75 -5.63 -1.21
N GLY A 71 1.65 -5.06 -0.01
CA GLY A 71 0.44 -5.18 0.81
C GLY A 71 -0.80 -4.58 0.15
N LEU A 72 -0.63 -3.47 -0.58
CA LEU A 72 -1.72 -2.89 -1.36
C LEU A 72 -2.19 -3.84 -2.46
N VAL A 73 -1.27 -4.43 -3.23
CA VAL A 73 -1.62 -5.34 -4.32
C VAL A 73 -2.34 -6.57 -3.77
N GLU A 74 -1.88 -7.13 -2.66
CA GLU A 74 -2.55 -8.25 -1.98
C GLU A 74 -3.95 -7.86 -1.50
N LYS A 75 -4.09 -6.73 -0.80
CA LYS A 75 -5.39 -6.25 -0.31
C LYS A 75 -6.35 -5.95 -1.46
N LYS A 76 -5.86 -5.35 -2.53
CA LYS A 76 -6.65 -5.09 -3.75
C LYS A 76 -7.18 -6.39 -4.34
N LYS A 77 -6.30 -7.37 -4.55
CA LYS A 77 -6.68 -8.68 -5.11
C LYS A 77 -7.68 -9.40 -4.22
N PHE A 78 -7.49 -9.34 -2.90
CA PHE A 78 -8.42 -9.90 -1.92
C PHE A 78 -9.81 -9.26 -2.00
N LEU A 79 -9.90 -7.93 -2.08
CA LEU A 79 -11.17 -7.23 -2.23
C LEU A 79 -11.84 -7.53 -3.58
N GLU A 80 -11.07 -7.57 -4.66
CA GLU A 80 -11.57 -7.95 -6.00
C GLU A 80 -12.10 -9.38 -6.03
N GLU A 81 -11.40 -10.33 -5.40
CA GLU A 81 -11.82 -11.74 -5.29
C GLU A 81 -13.11 -11.88 -4.47
N ILE A 82 -13.26 -11.14 -3.36
CA ILE A 82 -14.50 -11.14 -2.57
C ILE A 82 -15.67 -10.59 -3.39
N HIS A 83 -15.48 -9.46 -4.09
CA HIS A 83 -16.51 -8.87 -4.94
C HIS A 83 -16.93 -9.83 -6.07
N LEU A 84 -15.97 -10.52 -6.68
CA LEU A 84 -16.22 -11.48 -7.74
C LEU A 84 -16.95 -12.72 -7.22
N ALA A 85 -16.52 -13.28 -6.09
CA ALA A 85 -17.17 -14.44 -5.45
C ALA A 85 -18.62 -14.14 -5.05
N THR A 86 -18.87 -12.94 -4.51
CA THR A 86 -20.22 -12.49 -4.15
C THR A 86 -21.12 -12.29 -5.38
N SER A 87 -20.55 -11.90 -6.52
CA SER A 87 -21.28 -11.77 -7.79
C SER A 87 -21.58 -13.14 -8.42
N LEU A 88 -20.63 -14.08 -8.32
CA LEU A 88 -20.77 -15.48 -8.78
C LEU A 88 -21.82 -16.26 -7.98
N GLU A 89 -21.92 -16.06 -6.66
CA GLU A 89 -23.00 -16.66 -5.85
C GLU A 89 -24.39 -16.11 -6.23
N ARG A 90 -24.46 -14.88 -6.77
CA ARG A 90 -25.70 -14.31 -7.32
C ARG A 90 -25.99 -14.75 -8.76
N GLU A 91 -24.97 -15.12 -9.52
CA GLU A 91 -25.07 -15.75 -10.85
C GLU A 91 -25.16 -17.29 -10.79
N GLY A 92 -25.43 -17.86 -9.61
CA GLY A 92 -25.77 -19.28 -9.42
C GLY A 92 -27.15 -19.70 -9.99
N LEU A 93 -27.71 -18.93 -10.91
CA LEU A 93 -28.90 -19.29 -11.68
C LEU A 93 -28.55 -19.40 -13.16
N ASP A 94 -28.36 -20.66 -13.55
CA ASP A 94 -28.56 -21.19 -14.90
C ASP A 94 -27.54 -20.80 -15.98
N VAL A 95 -26.44 -21.56 -16.01
CA VAL A 95 -25.90 -22.04 -17.28
C VAL A 95 -25.79 -23.56 -17.23
N THR A 96 -26.95 -24.20 -17.35
CA THR A 96 -27.03 -25.47 -18.08
C THR A 96 -26.27 -25.35 -19.39
N LEU A 97 -25.31 -26.23 -19.65
CA LEU A 97 -24.84 -26.51 -21.00
C LEU A 97 -24.60 -28.04 -21.13
N PRO A 98 -25.27 -28.70 -22.10
CA PRO A 98 -25.29 -30.16 -22.31
C PRO A 98 -23.98 -30.76 -22.79
#